data_AF-A0A1N7SNU1-F1
#
_entry.id   AF-A0A1N7SNU1-F1
#
_cell.length_a   1.000
_cell.length_b   1.000
_cell.length_c   1.000
_cell.angle_alpha   90.00
_cell.angle_beta   90.00
_cell.angle_gamma   90.00
#
_symmetry.space_group_name_H-M   'P 1'
#
loop_
_entity.id
_entity.type
_entity.pdbx_description
1 polymer ?
#
loop_
_entity_poly.entity_id
_entity_poly.type
_entity_poly.pdbx_seq_one_letter_code
_entity_poly.pdbx_strand_id
1 'polypeptide(L)' 'MDRAPHRHFCVSMFAASSSTVSKIGEGSIGLNAHVAAVDQSTHRMYFPLKSVDGHSVSRVIVPR' A
#
# COMPACT_ATOMS: atom_id res chain seq x y z
N MET A 1 16.98 12.87 22.82
CA MET A 1 16.60 11.68 22.04
C MET A 1 15.83 12.17 20.83
N ASP A 2 16.53 12.27 19.70
CA ASP A 2 15.97 12.72 18.43
C ASP A 2 15.04 11.62 17.88
N ARG A 3 13.75 11.93 17.70
CA ARG A 3 12.80 10.99 17.08
C ARG A 3 13.11 10.98 15.59
N ALA A 4 13.67 9.87 15.10
CA ALA A 4 13.82 9.64 13.67
C ALA A 4 12.50 9.97 12.93
N PRO A 5 12.55 10.64 11.76
CA PRO A 5 11.35 11.05 11.04
C PRO A 5 10.49 9.82 10.74
N HIS A 6 9.21 9.88 11.13
CA HIS A 6 8.24 8.83 10.83
C HIS A 6 8.27 8.55 9.32
N ARG A 7 8.75 7.38 8.89
CA ARG A 7 8.69 7.00 7.48
C ARG A 7 7.23 6.73 7.14
N HIS A 8 6.64 7.60 6.32
CA HIS A 8 5.30 7.41 5.79
C HIS A 8 5.37 6.31 4.70
N PHE A 9 4.83 5.13 4.99
CA PHE A 9 4.65 4.10 3.97
C PHE A 9 3.46 4.48 3.11
N CYS A 10 3.70 4.63 1.83
CA CYS A 10 2.76 5.18 0.87
C CYS A 10 2.72 4.32 -0.39
N VAL A 11 1.54 4.17 -0.97
CA VAL A 11 1.35 3.58 -2.30
C VAL A 11 0.88 4.66 -3.23
N SER A 12 1.56 4.79 -4.36
CA SER A 12 1.10 5.59 -5.50
C SER A 12 0.57 4.68 -6.59
N MET A 13 -0.58 5.04 -7.15
CA MET A 13 -1.20 4.35 -8.27
C MET A 13 -1.00 5.17 -9.53
N PHE A 14 -0.63 4.52 -10.62
CA PHE A 14 -0.44 5.15 -11.93
C PHE A 14 -1.26 4.44 -12.99
N ALA A 15 -1.90 5.20 -13.87
CA ALA A 15 -2.42 4.69 -15.13
C ALA A 15 -1.29 4.78 -16.17
N ALA A 16 -0.94 3.65 -16.76
CA ALA A 16 0.05 3.58 -17.84
C ALA A 16 -0.66 3.38 -19.18
N SER A 17 -0.23 4.13 -20.19
CA SER A 17 -0.55 3.93 -21.60
C SER A 17 0.72 3.56 -22.38
N SER A 18 0.62 3.40 -23.70
CA SER A 18 1.78 3.07 -24.54
C SER A 18 2.89 4.12 -24.53
N SER A 19 2.59 5.38 -24.21
CA SER A 19 3.56 6.48 -24.24
C SER A 19 3.54 7.39 -23.03
N THR A 20 2.57 7.24 -22.12
CA THR A 20 2.42 8.12 -20.96
C THR A 20 2.11 7.35 -19.69
N VAL A 21 2.55 7.88 -18.56
CA VAL A 21 2.19 7.41 -17.22
C VAL A 21 1.66 8.60 -16.44
N SER A 22 0.44 8.49 -15.92
CA SER A 22 -0.19 9.53 -15.10
C SER A 22 -0.48 8.99 -13.71
N LYS A 23 -0.17 9.78 -12.68
CA LYS A 23 -0.51 9.42 -11.30
C LYS A 23 -2.02 9.58 -11.11
N ILE A 24 -2.69 8.53 -10.69
CA ILE A 24 -4.15 8.50 -10.52
C ILE A 24 -4.59 8.39 -9.06
N GLY A 25 -3.66 8.13 -8.15
CA GLY A 25 -3.96 8.06 -6.73
C GLY A 25 -2.72 7.92 -5.84
N GLU A 26 -2.90 8.24 -4.57
CA GLU A 26 -1.92 8.01 -3.53
C GLU A 26 -2.63 7.71 -2.21
N GLY A 27 -2.07 6.83 -1.38
CA GLY A 27 -2.59 6.58 -0.03
C GLY A 27 -1.53 6.08 0.93
N SER A 28 -1.60 6.57 2.18
CA SER A 28 -0.81 6.00 3.27
C SER A 28 -1.36 4.62 3.65
N ILE A 29 -0.49 3.62 3.65
CA ILE A 29 -0.85 2.23 3.96
C ILE A 29 -0.62 1.86 5.43
N GLY A 30 -0.16 2.81 6.25
CA GLY A 30 0.04 2.63 7.69
C GLY A 30 1.47 2.30 8.08
N LEU A 31 1.76 2.43 9.38
CA LEU A 31 3.11 2.20 9.91
C LEU A 31 3.52 0.74 9.72
N ASN A 32 4.73 0.52 9.24
CA ASN A 32 5.35 -0.79 9.03
C ASN A 32 4.76 -1.66 7.91
N ALA A 33 3.97 -1.10 6.99
CA ALA A 33 3.57 -1.83 5.79
C ALA A 33 4.76 -1.92 4.82
N HIS A 34 5.62 -2.91 5.03
CA HIS A 34 6.85 -3.14 4.25
C HIS A 34 6.64 -4.08 3.06
N VAL A 35 5.51 -4.80 3.01
CA VAL A 35 5.20 -5.82 2.01
C VAL A 35 3.86 -5.47 1.35
N ALA A 36 3.80 -5.64 0.04
CA ALA A 36 2.59 -5.55 -0.76
C ALA A 36 2.45 -6.83 -1.60
N ALA A 37 1.25 -7.42 -1.63
CA ALA A 37 0.92 -8.52 -2.52
C ALA A 37 -0.22 -8.10 -3.46
N VAL A 38 -0.17 -8.51 -4.71
CA VAL A 38 -1.20 -8.21 -5.72
C VAL A 38 -1.76 -9.50 -6.27
N ASP A 39 -3.08 -9.67 -6.20
CA ASP A 39 -3.78 -10.70 -6.94
C ASP A 39 -4.03 -10.20 -8.37
N GLN A 40 -3.37 -10.81 -9.35
CA GLN A 40 -3.47 -10.40 -10.76
C GLN A 40 -4.84 -10.65 -11.38
N SER A 41 -5.62 -11.60 -10.86
CA SER A 41 -6.94 -11.92 -11.40
C SER A 41 -7.99 -10.89 -10.99
N THR A 42 -7.91 -10.39 -9.76
CA THR A 42 -8.87 -9.44 -9.18
C THR A 42 -8.33 -8.02 -9.05
N HIS A 43 -7.04 -7.83 -9.33
CA HIS A 43 -6.30 -6.58 -9.10
C HIS A 43 -6.38 -6.06 -7.66
N ARG A 44 -6.70 -6.92 -6.69
CA ARG A 44 -6.69 -6.57 -5.27
C ARG A 44 -5.27 -6.47 -4.76
N MET A 45 -4.99 -5.44 -3.97
CA MET A 45 -3.71 -5.27 -3.30
C MET A 45 -3.87 -5.49 -1.80
N TYR A 46 -2.98 -6.29 -1.22
CA TYR A 46 -2.98 -6.66 0.19
C TYR A 46 -1.72 -6.12 0.86
N PHE A 47 -1.91 -5.40 1.98
CA PHE A 47 -0.83 -4.82 2.78
C PHE A 47 -0.90 -5.41 4.18
N PRO A 48 -0.08 -6.43 4.50
CA PRO A 48 0.05 -6.91 5.87
C PRO A 48 0.47 -5.76 6.78
N LEU A 49 -0.27 -5.58 7.87
CA LEU A 49 0.02 -4.60 8.91
C LEU A 49 0.57 -5.32 10.15
N LYS A 50 1.08 -4.53 11.11
CA LYS A 50 1.43 -5.08 12.42
C LYS A 50 0.21 -5.78 13.02
N SER A 51 0.40 -7.00 13.54
CA SER A 51 -0.65 -7.74 14.22
C SER A 51 -1.27 -6.93 15.36
N VAL A 52 -2.58 -7.05 15.53
CA VAL A 52 -3.36 -6.45 16.62
C VAL A 52 -3.77 -7.58 17.55
N ASP A 53 -3.37 -7.51 18.82
CA ASP A 53 -3.62 -8.55 19.83
C ASP A 53 -3.23 -9.97 19.38
N GLY A 54 -2.11 -10.10 18.65
CA GLY A 54 -1.64 -11.37 18.10
C GLY A 54 -2.34 -11.84 16.82
N HIS A 55 -3.34 -11.10 16.32
CA HIS A 55 -4.08 -11.43 15.12
C HIS A 55 -3.46 -10.73 13.89
N SER A 56 -3.16 -11.50 12.86
CA SER A 56 -2.69 -10.96 11.58
C SER A 56 -3.78 -10.11 10.94
N VAL A 57 -3.44 -8.86 10.61
CA VAL A 57 -4.36 -7.92 9.98
C VAL A 57 -3.79 -7.44 8.65
N SER A 58 -4.66 -7.22 7.67
CA SER A 58 -4.29 -6.75 6.35
C SER A 58 -5.23 -5.63 5.91
N ARG A 59 -4.67 -4.62 5.23
CA ARG A 59 -5.45 -3.63 4.49
C ARG A 59 -5.58 -4.10 3.05
N VAL A 60 -6.80 -4.08 2.52
CA VAL A 60 -7.11 -4.46 1.14
C VAL A 60 -7.50 -3.22 0.35
N ILE A 61 -6.82 -2.94 -0.75
CA ILE A 61 -7.23 -1.96 -1.76
C ILE A 61 -7.87 -2.72 -2.91
N VAL A 62 -9.07 -2.31 -3.30
CA VAL A 62 -9.83 -2.89 -4.41
C VAL A 62 -9.85 -1.93 -5.60
N PRO A 63 -9.85 -2.44 -6.84
CA PRO A 63 -10.13 -1.63 -8.03
C PRO A 63 -11.51 -0.98 -7.94
N ARG A 64 -11.67 0.19 -8.57
CA ARG A 64 -12.97 0.82 -8.81
C ARG A 64 -13.53 0.41 -10.15
#